data_AF-A0A3L6QLQ7-F1
#
_entry.id   AF-A0A3L6QLQ7-F1
#
_cell.length_a   1.000
_cell.length_b   1.000
_cell.length_c   1.000
_cell.angle_alpha   90.00
_cell.angle_beta   90.00
_cell.angle_gamma   90.00
#
_symmetry.space_group_name_H-M   'P 1'
#
loop_
_entity.id
_entity.type
_entity.pdbx_description
1 polymer ?
#
loop_
_entity_poly.entity_id
_entity_poly.type
_entity_poly.pdbx_seq_one_letter_code
_entity_poly.pdbx_strand_id
1 'polypeptide(L)'
;MFRHALEAIYNISPRRISAKLDFLKKILGCSESEVCTAVGKFPSILALSEDNLRTEVGFSMKNRLMPWNYVLKVLKTKGLVKKDIEFYGVANMSEKRFTMRFVEHYSVTIPRLEGAYAAACAGQVPPEI
;
A
#
# COMPACT_ATOMS: atom_id res chain seq x y z
N MET A 1 -0.05 4.61 18.79
CA MET A 1 0.95 4.42 17.70
C MET A 1 2.36 4.27 18.24
N PHE A 2 2.90 5.24 19.00
CA PHE A 2 4.30 5.20 19.49
C PHE A 2 4.64 4.02 20.41
N ARG A 3 3.76 3.65 21.34
CA ARG A 3 3.98 2.50 22.25
C ARG A 3 4.11 1.17 21.49
N HIS A 4 3.21 0.88 20.56
CA HIS A 4 3.28 -0.32 19.72
C HIS A 4 4.50 -0.33 18.78
N ALA A 5 4.93 0.86 18.33
CA ALA A 5 6.17 1.00 17.59
C ALA A 5 7.38 0.61 18.44
N LEU A 6 7.48 1.19 19.65
CA LEU A 6 8.54 0.87 20.60
C LEU A 6 8.54 -0.61 20.99
N GLU A 7 7.37 -1.20 21.24
CA GLU A 7 7.22 -2.61 21.61
C GLU A 7 7.66 -3.57 20.49
N ALA A 8 7.36 -3.22 19.23
CA ALA A 8 7.80 -3.97 18.05
C ALA A 8 9.32 -3.86 17.82
N ILE A 9 9.91 -2.70 18.12
CA ILE A 9 11.33 -2.41 17.84
C ILE A 9 12.24 -2.85 19.00
N TYR A 10 11.77 -2.76 20.25
CA TYR A 10 12.55 -3.04 21.46
C TYR A 10 13.13 -4.46 21.48
N ASN A 11 12.41 -5.43 20.91
CA ASN A 11 12.84 -6.83 20.86
C ASN A 11 13.69 -7.18 19.62
N ILE A 12 13.97 -6.21 18.74
CA ILE A 12 14.65 -6.43 17.46
C ILE A 12 15.99 -5.69 17.48
N SER A 13 17.09 -6.44 17.30
CA SER A 13 18.41 -5.82 17.19
C SER A 13 18.51 -4.93 15.93
N PRO A 14 19.31 -3.84 15.95
CA PRO A 14 19.48 -2.96 14.79
C PRO A 14 19.88 -3.72 13.50
N ARG A 15 20.70 -4.77 13.63
CA ARG A 15 21.06 -5.67 12.52
C ARG A 15 19.84 -6.37 11.93
N ARG A 16 18.92 -6.86 12.75
CA ARG A 16 17.68 -7.51 12.28
C ARG A 16 16.71 -6.52 11.65
N ILE A 17 16.67 -5.27 12.13
CA ILE A 17 15.89 -4.20 11.49
C ILE A 17 16.41 -3.98 10.08
N SER A 18 17.71 -3.74 9.91
CA SER A 18 18.33 -3.54 8.58
C SER A 18 18.02 -4.68 7.63
N ALA A 19 18.24 -5.93 8.06
CA ALA A 19 17.98 -7.11 7.23
C ALA A 19 16.49 -7.21 6.82
N LYS A 20 15.57 -6.84 7.72
CA LYS A 20 14.13 -6.80 7.42
C LYS A 20 13.75 -5.69 6.45
N LEU A 21 14.37 -4.52 6.56
CA LEU A 21 14.16 -3.43 5.60
C LEU A 21 14.63 -3.83 4.20
N ASP A 22 15.81 -4.45 4.09
CA ASP A 22 16.33 -4.99 2.82
C ASP A 22 15.42 -6.08 2.25
N PHE A 23 14.90 -6.96 3.11
CA PHE A 23 13.94 -7.98 2.72
C PHE A 23 12.64 -7.37 2.19
N LEU A 24 12.07 -6.40 2.90
CA LEU A 24 10.86 -5.67 2.47
C LEU A 24 11.08 -4.99 1.12
N LYS A 25 12.20 -4.29 0.96
CA LYS A 25 12.61 -3.66 -0.31
C LYS A 25 12.62 -4.69 -1.45
N LYS A 26 13.22 -5.86 -1.22
CA LYS A 26 13.33 -6.93 -2.21
C LYS A 26 11.97 -7.54 -2.58
N ILE A 27 11.10 -7.84 -1.61
CA ILE A 27 9.81 -8.49 -1.90
C ILE A 27 8.79 -7.52 -2.52
N LEU A 28 8.87 -6.24 -2.15
CA LEU A 28 7.92 -5.21 -2.58
C LEU A 28 8.39 -4.48 -3.83
N GLY A 29 9.68 -4.57 -4.17
CA GLY A 29 10.26 -3.86 -5.33
C GLY A 29 10.22 -2.34 -5.19
N CYS A 30 10.17 -1.82 -3.97
CA CYS A 30 10.05 -0.38 -3.70
C CYS A 30 11.38 0.27 -3.30
N SER A 31 11.42 1.59 -3.29
CA SER A 31 12.58 2.39 -2.86
C SER A 31 12.74 2.39 -1.33
N GLU A 32 13.93 2.74 -0.87
CA GLU A 32 14.23 2.80 0.57
C GLU A 32 13.36 3.82 1.31
N SER A 33 13.08 4.98 0.70
CA SER A 33 12.21 6.00 1.29
C SER A 33 10.76 5.51 1.44
N GLU A 34 10.27 4.73 0.48
CA GLU A 34 8.95 4.09 0.54
C GLU A 34 8.90 3.04 1.66
N VAL A 35 9.94 2.22 1.83
CA VAL A 35 10.04 1.25 2.93
C VAL A 35 10.05 1.96 4.29
N CYS A 36 10.89 2.98 4.46
CA CYS A 36 10.96 3.76 5.70
C CYS A 36 9.63 4.44 6.04
N THR A 37 8.94 4.98 5.03
CA THR A 37 7.61 5.58 5.18
C THR A 37 6.59 4.53 5.63
N ALA A 38 6.60 3.35 5.02
CA ALA A 38 5.71 2.25 5.38
C ALA A 38 5.95 1.77 6.82
N VAL A 39 7.21 1.57 7.21
CA VAL A 39 7.60 1.12 8.56
C VAL A 39 7.29 2.17 9.62
N GLY A 40 7.48 3.46 9.32
CA GLY A 40 7.10 4.56 10.22
C GLY A 40 5.60 4.60 10.49
N LYS A 41 4.78 4.20 9.51
CA LYS A 41 3.32 4.13 9.66
C LYS A 41 2.82 2.78 10.20
N PHE A 42 3.52 1.69 9.90
CA PHE A 42 3.19 0.31 10.29
C PHE A 42 4.39 -0.40 10.92
N PRO A 43 4.81 0.00 12.14
CA PRO A 43 6.02 -0.56 12.76
C PRO A 43 5.88 -2.05 13.10
N SER A 44 4.65 -2.56 13.27
CA SER A 44 4.37 -3.98 13.48
C SER A 44 4.78 -4.87 12.31
N ILE A 45 5.00 -4.31 11.11
CA ILE A 45 5.53 -5.07 9.96
C ILE A 45 6.89 -5.70 10.27
N LEU A 46 7.68 -5.08 11.15
CA LEU A 46 8.98 -5.60 11.57
C LEU A 46 8.85 -6.84 12.47
N ALA A 47 7.72 -7.03 13.14
CA ALA A 47 7.48 -8.18 14.01
C ALA A 47 7.05 -9.45 13.25
N LEU A 48 6.64 -9.33 11.98
CA LEU A 48 6.21 -10.46 11.16
C LEU A 48 7.38 -11.40 10.80
N SER A 49 7.13 -12.70 10.66
CA SER A 49 8.12 -13.64 10.10
C SER A 49 8.39 -13.33 8.62
N GLU A 50 9.52 -13.78 8.09
CA GLU A 50 9.80 -13.64 6.65
C GLU A 50 8.73 -14.33 5.79
N ASP A 51 8.20 -15.45 6.25
CA ASP A 51 7.11 -16.16 5.57
C ASP A 51 5.82 -15.34 5.55
N ASN A 52 5.41 -14.77 6.69
CA ASN A 52 4.22 -13.90 6.75
C ASN A 52 4.42 -12.61 5.92
N LEU A 53 5.64 -12.10 5.86
CA LEU A 53 5.96 -10.97 4.98
C LEU A 53 5.82 -11.35 3.50
N ARG A 54 6.24 -12.55 3.09
CA ARG A 54 6.08 -13.02 1.71
C ARG A 54 4.62 -13.26 1.35
N THR A 55 3.88 -13.94 2.22
CA THR A 55 2.51 -14.37 1.94
C THR A 55 1.54 -13.22 2.14
N GLU A 56 1.39 -12.69 3.35
CA GLU A 56 0.35 -11.71 3.66
C GLU A 56 0.67 -10.32 3.14
N VAL A 57 1.87 -9.81 3.42
CA VAL A 57 2.26 -8.47 2.98
C VAL A 57 2.45 -8.45 1.47
N GLY A 58 3.14 -9.44 0.89
CA GLY A 58 3.28 -9.55 -0.56
C GLY A 58 1.95 -9.64 -1.31
N PHE A 59 1.03 -10.48 -0.83
CA PHE A 59 -0.30 -10.62 -1.43
C PHE A 59 -1.14 -9.35 -1.29
N SER A 60 -1.23 -8.78 -0.08
CA SER A 60 -2.01 -7.56 0.17
C SER A 60 -1.44 -6.38 -0.60
N MET A 61 -0.12 -6.28 -0.72
CA MET A 61 0.54 -5.23 -1.48
C MET A 61 0.20 -5.32 -2.97
N LYS A 62 0.35 -6.50 -3.58
CA LYS A 62 0.12 -6.69 -5.02
C LYS A 62 -1.35 -6.57 -5.41
N ASN A 63 -2.25 -7.16 -4.64
CA ASN A 63 -3.65 -7.32 -5.03
C ASN A 63 -4.57 -6.22 -4.49
N ARG A 64 -4.12 -5.45 -3.49
CA ARG A 64 -4.95 -4.43 -2.84
C ARG A 64 -4.27 -3.07 -2.83
N LEU A 65 -3.13 -2.96 -2.15
CA LEU A 65 -2.53 -1.66 -1.86
C LEU A 65 -1.94 -0.97 -3.11
N MET A 66 -1.32 -1.72 -4.02
CA MET A 66 -0.81 -1.19 -5.29
C MET A 66 -1.95 -0.74 -6.23
N PRO A 67 -3.01 -1.54 -6.47
CA PRO A 67 -4.20 -1.09 -7.17
C PRO A 67 -4.84 0.16 -6.54
N TRP A 68 -4.90 0.24 -5.22
CA TRP A 68 -5.45 1.41 -4.53
C TRP A 68 -4.60 2.66 -4.72
N ASN A 69 -3.27 2.50 -4.65
CA ASN A 69 -2.32 3.58 -4.93
C ASN A 69 -2.45 4.09 -6.36
N TYR A 70 -2.63 3.19 -7.34
CA TYR A 70 -2.87 3.55 -8.73
C TYR A 70 -4.12 4.43 -8.88
N VAL A 71 -5.27 4.00 -8.33
CA VAL A 71 -6.51 4.78 -8.37
C VAL A 71 -6.30 6.16 -7.73
N LEU A 72 -5.69 6.21 -6.54
CA LEU A 72 -5.41 7.50 -5.88
C LEU A 72 -4.50 8.40 -6.71
N LYS A 73 -3.48 7.85 -7.39
CA LYS A 73 -2.62 8.63 -8.30
C LYS A 73 -3.42 9.20 -9.46
N VAL A 74 -4.25 8.40 -10.14
CA VAL A 74 -5.11 8.86 -11.24
C VAL A 74 -6.03 10.00 -10.77
N LEU A 75 -6.72 9.81 -9.64
CA LEU A 75 -7.63 10.80 -9.10
C LEU A 75 -6.92 12.10 -8.68
N LYS A 76 -5.71 12.01 -8.10
CA LYS A 76 -4.90 13.18 -7.73
C LYS A 76 -4.44 13.94 -8.96
N THR A 77 -3.96 13.24 -10.00
CA THR A 77 -3.53 13.86 -11.26
C THR A 77 -4.68 14.57 -11.96
N LYS A 78 -5.89 14.02 -11.91
CA LYS A 78 -7.10 14.65 -12.46
C LYS A 78 -7.72 15.71 -11.55
N GLY A 79 -7.15 15.98 -10.37
CA GLY A 79 -7.65 16.97 -9.42
C GLY A 79 -8.98 16.60 -8.75
N LEU A 80 -9.41 15.34 -8.83
CA LEU A 80 -10.69 14.86 -8.32
C LEU A 80 -10.68 14.58 -6.81
N VAL A 81 -9.48 14.42 -6.24
CA VAL A 81 -9.28 14.26 -4.81
C VAL A 81 -8.16 15.17 -4.32
N LYS A 82 -8.21 15.52 -3.03
CA LYS A 82 -7.19 16.34 -2.41
C LYS A 82 -5.83 15.62 -2.40
N LYS A 83 -4.74 16.39 -2.54
CA LYS A 83 -3.36 15.87 -2.55
C LYS A 83 -2.97 15.23 -1.22
N ASP A 84 -3.52 15.74 -0.12
CA ASP A 84 -3.29 15.31 1.26
C ASP A 84 -4.05 14.03 1.65
N ILE A 85 -4.87 13.42 0.77
CA ILE A 85 -5.42 12.09 1.06
C ILE A 85 -4.26 11.12 1.27
N GLU A 86 -4.10 10.73 2.52
CA GLU A 86 -3.03 9.85 2.95
C GLU A 86 -3.34 8.42 2.55
N PHE A 87 -2.40 7.81 1.83
CA PHE A 87 -2.43 6.41 1.47
C PHE A 87 -2.68 5.48 2.67
N TYR A 88 -2.17 5.84 3.85
CA TYR A 88 -2.36 5.06 5.08
C TYR A 88 -3.81 5.02 5.55
N GLY A 89 -4.50 6.15 5.52
CA GLY A 89 -5.92 6.20 5.88
C GLY A 89 -6.76 5.33 4.94
N VAL A 90 -6.37 5.31 3.66
CA VAL A 90 -7.00 4.49 2.64
C VAL A 90 -6.65 3.01 2.80
N ALA A 91 -5.39 2.66 3.09
CA ALA A 91 -4.92 1.29 3.29
C ALA A 91 -5.62 0.54 4.44
N ASN A 92 -6.12 1.27 5.44
CA ASN A 92 -6.89 0.72 6.56
C ASN A 92 -8.40 0.60 6.29
N MET A 93 -8.88 1.00 5.11
CA MET A 93 -10.28 0.82 4.72
C MET A 93 -10.55 -0.62 4.28
N SER A 94 -11.82 -1.04 4.33
CA SER A 94 -12.25 -2.28 3.70
C SER A 94 -12.33 -2.13 2.20
N GLU A 95 -12.20 -3.24 1.46
CA GLU A 95 -12.31 -3.25 0.00
C GLU A 95 -13.64 -2.69 -0.48
N LYS A 96 -14.76 -3.14 0.11
CA LYS A 96 -16.09 -2.58 -0.16
C LYS A 96 -16.13 -1.05 -0.04
N ARG A 97 -15.53 -0.50 1.03
CA ARG A 97 -15.54 0.96 1.26
C ARG A 97 -14.61 1.69 0.29
N PHE A 98 -13.49 1.08 -0.10
CA PHE A 98 -12.61 1.63 -1.12
C PHE A 98 -13.29 1.70 -2.48
N THR A 99 -13.88 0.58 -2.93
CA THR A 99 -14.54 0.46 -4.23
C THR A 99 -15.69 1.46 -4.36
N MET A 100 -16.58 1.52 -3.36
CA MET A 100 -17.71 2.46 -3.36
C MET A 100 -17.23 3.93 -3.38
N ARG A 101 -16.19 4.26 -2.60
CA ARG A 101 -15.76 5.66 -2.43
C ARG A 101 -14.91 6.17 -3.59
N PHE A 102 -14.13 5.32 -4.23
CA PHE A 102 -13.10 5.73 -5.20
C PHE A 102 -13.24 5.10 -6.57
N VAL A 103 -13.67 3.85 -6.67
CA VAL A 103 -13.78 3.17 -7.95
C VAL A 103 -15.13 3.51 -8.57
N GLU A 104 -16.23 2.97 -8.02
CA GLU A 104 -17.60 3.17 -8.53
C GLU A 104 -17.98 4.65 -8.63
N HIS A 105 -17.66 5.45 -7.59
CA HIS A 105 -17.99 6.87 -7.57
C HIS A 105 -17.35 7.65 -8.73
N TYR A 106 -16.07 7.37 -9.03
CA TYR A 106 -15.35 8.10 -10.08
C TYR A 106 -15.39 7.40 -11.43
N SER A 107 -15.90 6.16 -11.55
CA SER A 107 -16.18 5.52 -12.84
C SER A 107 -17.16 6.34 -13.69
N VAL A 108 -18.08 7.07 -13.06
CA VAL A 108 -18.99 7.99 -13.77
C VAL A 108 -18.22 9.12 -14.46
N THR A 109 -17.15 9.62 -13.83
CA THR A 109 -16.31 10.71 -14.36
C THR A 109 -15.18 10.18 -15.25
N ILE A 110 -14.69 8.97 -14.98
CA ILE A 110 -13.61 8.30 -15.67
C ILE A 110 -14.11 6.91 -16.08
N PRO A 111 -14.81 6.77 -17.21
CA PRO A 111 -15.43 5.51 -17.62
C PRO A 111 -14.47 4.32 -17.73
N ARG A 112 -13.16 4.58 -17.92
CA ARG A 112 -12.12 3.53 -18.02
C ARG A 112 -11.53 3.12 -16.65
N LEU A 113 -11.92 3.76 -15.55
CA LEU A 113 -11.30 3.56 -14.24
C LEU A 113 -11.51 2.14 -13.71
N GLU A 114 -12.72 1.61 -13.80
CA GLU A 114 -13.03 0.23 -13.37
C GLU A 114 -12.19 -0.82 -14.10
N GLY A 115 -12.12 -0.72 -15.43
CA GLY A 115 -11.32 -1.65 -16.23
C GLY A 115 -9.83 -1.55 -15.90
N ALA A 116 -9.32 -0.33 -15.71
CA ALA A 116 -7.91 -0.13 -15.35
C ALA A 116 -7.60 -0.61 -13.92
N TYR A 117 -8.53 -0.40 -12.99
CA TYR A 117 -8.43 -0.93 -11.62
C TYR A 117 -8.44 -2.47 -11.62
N ALA A 118 -9.35 -3.10 -12.38
CA ALA A 118 -9.40 -4.55 -12.53
C ALA A 118 -8.09 -5.13 -13.11
N ALA A 119 -7.53 -4.47 -14.13
CA ALA A 119 -6.22 -4.84 -14.68
C ALA A 119 -5.09 -4.74 -13.63
N ALA A 120 -5.09 -3.67 -12.83
CA ALA A 120 -4.15 -3.50 -11.72
C ALA A 120 -4.28 -4.63 -10.67
N CYS A 121 -5.51 -4.98 -10.28
CA CYS A 121 -5.78 -6.08 -9.35
C CYS A 121 -5.34 -7.45 -9.91
N ALA A 122 -5.40 -7.63 -11.23
CA ALA A 122 -4.89 -8.82 -11.92
C ALA A 122 -3.35 -8.85 -12.06
N GLY A 123 -2.64 -7.84 -11.52
CA GLY A 123 -1.19 -7.74 -11.62
C GLY A 123 -0.67 -7.31 -12.99
N GLN A 124 -1.55 -6.83 -13.87
CA GLN A 124 -1.17 -6.29 -15.17
C GLN A 124 -0.71 -4.84 -15.01
N VAL A 125 0.10 -4.36 -15.95
CA VAL A 125 0.46 -2.94 -16.02
C VAL A 125 -0.82 -2.14 -16.31
N PRO A 126 -1.29 -1.29 -15.39
CA PRO A 126 -2.55 -0.58 -15.58
C PRO A 126 -2.39 0.45 -16.71
N PRO A 127 -3.42 0.63 -17.57
CA PRO A 127 -3.35 1.62 -18.64
C PRO A 127 -3.30 3.05 -18.08
N GLU A 128 -2.68 3.96 -18.83
CA GLU A 128 -2.81 5.39 -18.58
C GLU A 128 -4.21 5.86 -19.00
N ILE A 129 -4.92 6.53 -18.08
CA ILE A 129 -6.32 6.98 -18.26
C ILE A 129 -6.59 8.38 -17.73
#